data_AF-A0A950BZS4-F1
#
_entry.id   AF-A0A950BZS4-F1
#
_cell.length_a   1.000
_cell.length_b   1.000
_cell.length_c   1.000
_cell.angle_alpha   90.00
_cell.angle_beta   90.00
_cell.angle_gamma   90.00
#
_symmetry.space_group_name_H-M   'P 1'
#
loop_
_entity.id
_entity.type
_entity.pdbx_description
1 polymer ?
#
loop_
_entity_poly.entity_id
_entity_poly.type
_entity_poly.pdbx_seq_one_letter_code
_entity_poly.pdbx_strand_id
1 'polypeptide(L)'
;MPSSLIPPGILSSRNYPGFLGALFLVLLRIAIGWHFLTEGLDKIESTRHGKQPFSAEVYLRNSVGPLAPQFRRILPDADGRALLDPAQLKSGWSETIERIANHYKYTDDQKSRAKALLEQGNAWADVWFNAYDNREARQKYLSELTKVEQTERNPDALSYERERAWETRRTLEGDRKKLTTPLVAKGQELADAVVALRTPEQQASAGDYSAPLSFLDVANWLTTYGLCAIGVCLILGFLTPLAAICAAAFLALLYLSIPPWPGLPPNPKTEGHYWIVSKDLVELIACLLIAVTASGHWFGLDALFFGARRRRRWARYERRLAQKYGLEVSGGSDRF
;
A
#
# COMPACT_ATOMS: atom_id res chain seq x y z
N MET A 1 12.83 -4.34 62.68
CA MET A 1 12.28 -5.37 61.78
C MET A 1 13.34 -5.70 60.74
N PRO A 2 13.54 -6.96 60.34
CA PRO A 2 14.53 -7.27 59.31
C PRO A 2 14.06 -6.62 58.00
N SER A 3 14.81 -5.63 57.51
CA SER A 3 14.63 -5.09 56.17
C SER A 3 14.96 -6.20 55.19
N SER A 4 13.95 -6.74 54.53
CA SER A 4 14.13 -7.72 53.46
C SER A 4 14.76 -7.01 52.26
N LEU A 5 16.09 -7.07 52.19
CA LEU A 5 16.87 -6.62 51.04
C LEU A 5 16.54 -7.48 49.83
N ILE A 6 15.93 -6.89 48.82
CA ILE A 6 15.59 -7.60 47.59
C ILE A 6 16.61 -7.25 46.50
N PRO A 7 17.19 -8.25 45.81
CA PRO A 7 18.01 -8.04 44.63
C PRO A 7 17.29 -7.22 43.54
N PRO A 8 18.00 -6.29 42.86
CA PRO A 8 17.43 -5.55 41.73
C PRO A 8 17.05 -6.54 40.62
N GLY A 9 15.91 -6.31 39.96
CA GLY A 9 15.38 -7.22 38.93
C GLY A 9 14.31 -8.21 39.42
N ILE A 10 14.25 -8.53 40.73
CA ILE A 10 13.27 -9.51 41.25
C ILE A 10 11.84 -9.00 41.16
N LEU A 11 11.63 -7.71 41.45
CA LEU A 11 10.31 -7.08 41.38
C LEU A 11 9.89 -6.74 39.93
N SER A 12 10.83 -6.72 38.99
CA SER A 12 10.61 -6.28 37.60
C SER A 12 10.68 -7.37 36.53
N SER A 13 10.98 -8.63 36.90
CA SER A 13 11.18 -9.77 35.99
C SER A 13 9.97 -10.19 35.14
N ARG A 14 8.86 -9.44 35.22
CA ARG A 14 7.53 -9.83 34.71
C ARG A 14 7.45 -10.07 33.19
N ASN A 15 8.46 -9.66 32.41
CA ASN A 15 8.41 -9.69 30.94
C ASN A 15 9.54 -10.49 30.26
N TYR A 16 10.35 -11.27 30.99
CA TYR A 16 11.36 -12.14 30.36
C TYR A 16 10.81 -13.58 30.25
N PRO A 17 10.55 -14.10 29.05
CA PRO A 17 9.91 -15.41 28.85
C PRO A 17 10.88 -16.60 29.01
N GLY A 18 12.07 -16.39 29.56
CA GLY A 18 13.16 -17.38 29.56
C GLY A 18 13.96 -17.36 28.25
N PHE A 19 15.07 -18.10 28.23
CA PHE A 19 15.99 -18.13 27.07
C PHE A 19 15.30 -18.60 25.78
N LEU A 20 14.62 -19.75 25.83
CA LEU A 20 13.95 -20.30 24.66
C LEU A 20 12.82 -19.40 24.15
N GLY A 21 12.02 -18.82 25.06
CA GLY A 21 10.98 -17.87 24.68
C GLY A 21 11.56 -16.62 24.01
N ALA A 22 12.66 -16.08 24.54
CA ALA A 22 13.34 -14.95 23.94
C ALA A 22 13.94 -15.31 22.56
N LEU A 23 14.56 -16.49 22.44
CA LEU A 23 15.13 -16.99 21.19
C LEU A 23 14.06 -17.11 20.10
N PHE A 24 12.94 -17.78 20.37
CA PHE A 24 11.89 -17.95 19.37
C PHE A 24 11.19 -16.65 18.99
N LEU A 25 11.04 -15.70 19.93
CA LEU A 25 10.51 -14.37 19.60
C LEU A 25 11.47 -13.55 18.73
N VAL A 26 12.78 -13.69 18.93
CA VAL A 26 13.80 -13.08 18.06
C VAL A 26 13.80 -13.73 16.68
N LEU A 27 13.73 -15.07 16.61
CA LEU A 27 13.64 -15.79 15.33
C LEU A 27 12.36 -15.43 14.57
N LEU A 28 11.21 -15.36 15.25
CA LEU A 28 9.95 -14.92 14.67
C LEU A 28 10.07 -13.50 14.11
N ARG A 29 10.68 -12.58 14.86
CA ARG A 29 10.92 -11.21 14.42
C ARG A 29 11.79 -11.16 13.16
N ILE A 30 12.87 -11.93 13.12
CA ILE A 30 13.76 -12.00 11.95
C ILE A 30 13.04 -12.63 10.76
N ALA A 31 12.28 -13.69 10.95
CA ALA A 31 11.53 -14.37 9.89
C ALA A 31 10.47 -13.45 9.26
N ILE A 32 9.70 -12.73 10.07
CA ILE A 32 8.74 -11.74 9.59
C ILE A 32 9.48 -10.60 8.87
N GLY A 33 10.54 -10.07 9.48
CA GLY A 33 11.35 -9.03 8.86
C GLY A 33 11.93 -9.46 7.51
N TRP A 34 12.35 -10.71 7.38
CA TRP A 34 12.82 -11.30 6.13
C TRP A 34 11.73 -11.34 5.08
N HIS A 35 10.54 -11.84 5.42
CA HIS A 35 9.39 -11.89 4.51
C HIS A 35 9.01 -10.50 3.97
N PHE A 36 8.90 -9.50 4.85
CA PHE A 36 8.64 -8.11 4.45
C PHE A 36 9.74 -7.55 3.55
N LEU A 37 11.01 -7.83 3.86
CA LEU A 37 12.13 -7.35 3.08
C LEU A 37 12.16 -7.96 1.67
N THR A 38 11.98 -9.29 1.56
CA THR A 38 11.95 -9.96 0.25
C THR A 38 10.79 -9.49 -0.60
N GLU A 39 9.60 -9.34 -0.01
CA GLU A 39 8.43 -8.79 -0.69
C GLU A 39 8.65 -7.36 -1.21
N GLY A 40 9.36 -6.53 -0.46
CA GLY A 40 9.73 -5.18 -0.90
C GLY A 40 10.78 -5.19 -2.01
N LEU A 41 11.82 -6.02 -1.89
CA LEU A 41 12.87 -6.15 -2.90
C LEU A 41 12.33 -6.68 -4.23
N ASP A 42 11.43 -7.66 -4.20
CA ASP A 42 10.79 -8.18 -5.41
C ASP A 42 9.96 -7.09 -6.13
N LYS A 43 9.34 -6.18 -5.37
CA LYS A 43 8.63 -5.01 -5.93
C LYS A 43 9.58 -3.99 -6.54
N ILE A 44 10.76 -3.79 -5.95
CA ILE A 44 11.81 -2.95 -6.55
C ILE A 44 12.32 -3.58 -7.84
N GLU A 45 12.62 -4.88 -7.81
CA GLU A 45 13.15 -5.63 -8.96
C GLU A 45 12.16 -5.63 -10.12
N SER A 46 10.89 -5.93 -9.85
CA SER A 46 9.83 -5.86 -10.87
C SER A 46 9.66 -4.46 -11.45
N THR A 47 9.88 -3.40 -10.66
CA THR A 47 9.78 -2.02 -11.13
C THR A 47 11.01 -1.57 -11.94
N ARG A 48 12.21 -2.05 -11.60
CA ARG A 48 13.46 -1.67 -12.28
C ARG A 48 13.77 -2.51 -13.51
N HIS A 49 13.53 -3.80 -13.43
CA HIS A 49 13.97 -4.81 -14.40
C HIS A 49 12.83 -5.70 -14.91
N GLY A 50 11.67 -5.67 -14.27
CA GLY A 50 10.50 -6.45 -14.67
C GLY A 50 9.81 -5.90 -15.93
N LYS A 51 9.09 -6.80 -16.61
CA LYS A 51 8.25 -6.43 -17.78
C LYS A 51 7.04 -5.57 -17.39
N GLN A 52 6.60 -5.66 -16.14
CA GLN A 52 5.52 -4.83 -15.59
C GLN A 52 5.92 -4.36 -14.19
N PRO A 53 5.92 -3.04 -13.94
CA PRO A 53 6.21 -2.51 -12.63
C PRO A 53 5.12 -2.90 -11.63
N PHE A 54 5.49 -2.98 -10.35
CA PHE A 54 4.52 -3.21 -9.29
C PHE A 54 3.48 -2.07 -9.26
N SER A 55 2.20 -2.42 -9.10
CA SER A 55 1.12 -1.46 -8.89
C SER A 55 0.11 -1.96 -7.85
N ALA A 56 -0.14 -1.14 -6.84
CA ALA A 56 -1.16 -1.32 -5.82
C ALA A 56 -2.58 -1.24 -6.40
N GLU A 57 -2.75 -0.71 -7.61
CA GLU A 57 -4.02 -0.56 -8.32
C GLU A 57 -4.79 -1.88 -8.40
N VAL A 58 -4.10 -2.99 -8.63
CA VAL A 58 -4.71 -4.31 -8.74
C VAL A 58 -5.36 -4.72 -7.41
N TYR A 59 -4.74 -4.40 -6.28
CA TYR A 59 -5.28 -4.72 -4.95
C TYR A 59 -6.47 -3.82 -4.61
N LEU A 60 -6.35 -2.52 -4.91
CA LEU A 60 -7.41 -1.53 -4.66
C LEU A 60 -8.65 -1.77 -5.53
N ARG A 61 -8.46 -2.11 -6.82
CA ARG A 61 -9.56 -2.36 -7.75
C ARG A 61 -10.30 -3.66 -7.44
N ASN A 62 -9.55 -4.72 -7.14
CA ASN A 62 -10.12 -6.05 -6.90
C ASN A 62 -10.54 -6.29 -5.45
N SER A 63 -10.56 -5.25 -4.61
CA SER A 63 -11.04 -5.37 -3.23
C SER A 63 -12.49 -5.88 -3.19
N VAL A 64 -12.83 -6.70 -2.20
CA VAL A 64 -14.17 -7.27 -1.99
C VAL A 64 -14.65 -7.07 -0.56
N GLY A 65 -15.95 -7.26 -0.34
CA GLY A 65 -16.55 -7.11 0.99
C GLY A 65 -16.92 -5.66 1.33
N PRO A 66 -17.29 -5.39 2.60
CA PRO A 66 -17.93 -4.13 2.99
C PRO A 66 -17.06 -2.88 2.82
N LEU A 67 -15.73 -3.05 2.79
CA LEU A 67 -14.78 -1.95 2.63
C LEU A 67 -14.32 -1.75 1.17
N ALA A 68 -14.78 -2.59 0.23
CA ALA A 68 -14.39 -2.48 -1.18
C ALA A 68 -14.66 -1.10 -1.79
N PRO A 69 -15.80 -0.43 -1.54
CA PRO A 69 -16.03 0.92 -2.06
C PRO A 69 -14.96 1.92 -1.59
N GLN A 70 -14.47 1.79 -0.36
CA GLN A 70 -13.48 2.68 0.24
C GLN A 70 -12.11 2.47 -0.41
N PHE A 71 -11.70 1.22 -0.64
CA PHE A 71 -10.44 0.90 -1.35
C PHE A 71 -10.50 1.33 -2.82
N ARG A 72 -11.62 1.10 -3.52
CA ARG A 72 -11.74 1.48 -4.93
C ARG A 72 -11.79 2.99 -5.14
N ARG A 73 -12.37 3.76 -4.20
CA ARG A 73 -12.40 5.24 -4.22
C ARG A 73 -11.03 5.90 -4.16
N ILE A 74 -10.01 5.16 -3.71
CA ILE A 74 -8.62 5.63 -3.71
C ILE A 74 -8.11 5.83 -5.15
N LEU A 75 -8.64 5.06 -6.11
CA LEU A 75 -8.29 5.19 -7.52
C LEU A 75 -9.12 6.31 -8.16
N PRO A 76 -8.50 7.28 -8.86
CA PRO A 76 -9.23 8.35 -9.55
C PRO A 76 -10.27 7.84 -10.54
N ASP A 77 -9.93 6.75 -11.26
CA ASP A 77 -10.82 6.11 -12.22
C ASP A 77 -10.70 4.58 -12.12
N ALA A 78 -11.21 4.02 -11.01
CA ALA A 78 -11.14 2.59 -10.72
C ALA A 78 -11.67 1.75 -11.89
N ASP A 79 -12.80 2.11 -12.47
CA ASP A 79 -13.46 1.32 -13.52
C ASP A 79 -13.24 1.88 -14.93
N GLY A 80 -12.36 2.87 -15.12
CA GLY A 80 -12.09 3.44 -16.46
C GLY A 80 -13.24 4.27 -17.04
N ARG A 81 -14.21 4.70 -16.24
CA ARG A 81 -15.39 5.44 -16.71
C ARG A 81 -15.03 6.80 -17.28
N ALA A 82 -14.08 7.50 -16.66
CA ALA A 82 -13.64 8.81 -17.16
C ALA A 82 -12.90 8.66 -18.49
N LEU A 83 -12.07 7.62 -18.62
CA LEU A 83 -11.41 7.31 -19.89
C LEU A 83 -12.41 6.91 -20.98
N LEU A 84 -13.49 6.20 -20.63
CA LEU A 84 -14.50 5.73 -21.57
C LEU A 84 -15.60 6.76 -21.86
N ASP A 85 -15.57 7.93 -21.23
CA ASP A 85 -16.45 9.05 -21.53
C ASP A 85 -15.74 10.02 -22.49
N PRO A 86 -16.28 10.30 -23.69
CA PRO A 86 -15.62 11.14 -24.67
C PRO A 86 -15.33 12.56 -24.18
N ALA A 87 -16.20 13.14 -23.36
CA ALA A 87 -16.02 14.50 -22.87
C ALA A 87 -14.93 14.56 -21.79
N GLN A 88 -14.97 13.63 -20.83
CA GLN A 88 -13.96 13.55 -19.77
C GLN A 88 -12.58 13.16 -20.30
N LEU A 89 -12.49 12.24 -21.27
CA LEU A 89 -11.23 11.88 -21.91
C LEU A 89 -10.57 13.11 -22.56
N LYS A 90 -11.33 13.84 -23.39
CA LYS A 90 -10.82 15.03 -24.08
C LYS A 90 -10.43 16.14 -23.11
N SER A 91 -11.21 16.35 -22.04
CA SER A 91 -10.87 17.29 -20.96
C SER A 91 -9.57 16.89 -20.26
N GLY A 92 -9.40 15.61 -19.94
CA GLY A 92 -8.17 15.11 -19.32
C GLY A 92 -6.93 15.29 -20.21
N TRP A 93 -7.08 15.09 -21.52
CA TRP A 93 -6.02 15.38 -22.49
C TRP A 93 -5.72 16.88 -22.58
N SER A 94 -6.74 17.74 -22.65
CA SER A 94 -6.53 19.19 -22.70
C SER A 94 -5.81 19.72 -21.46
N GLU A 95 -6.22 19.28 -20.27
CA GLU A 95 -5.56 19.62 -19.01
C GLU A 95 -4.10 19.14 -18.98
N THR A 96 -3.82 17.95 -19.51
CA THR A 96 -2.46 17.41 -19.57
C THR A 96 -1.57 18.27 -20.45
N ILE A 97 -2.06 18.64 -21.64
CA ILE A 97 -1.34 19.50 -22.57
C ILE A 97 -1.12 20.89 -21.98
N GLU A 98 -2.12 21.44 -21.30
CA GLU A 98 -2.00 22.74 -20.65
C GLU A 98 -0.94 22.71 -19.53
N ARG A 99 -0.89 21.64 -18.72
CA ARG A 99 0.18 21.45 -17.73
C ARG A 99 1.56 21.40 -18.37
N ILE A 100 1.73 20.66 -19.48
CA ILE A 100 3.00 20.58 -20.21
C ILE A 100 3.40 21.95 -20.74
N ALA A 101 2.46 22.66 -21.37
CA ALA A 101 2.69 24.00 -21.91
C ALA A 101 3.07 25.01 -20.81
N ASN A 102 2.44 24.91 -19.64
CA ASN A 102 2.76 25.74 -18.48
C ASN A 102 4.12 25.40 -17.87
N HIS A 103 4.48 24.12 -17.80
CA HIS A 103 5.76 23.65 -17.26
C HIS A 103 6.95 24.20 -18.06
N TYR A 104 6.92 24.10 -19.39
CA TYR A 104 7.97 24.61 -20.28
C TYR A 104 7.81 26.08 -20.69
N LYS A 105 6.76 26.76 -20.20
CA LYS A 105 6.42 28.15 -20.54
C LYS A 105 6.37 28.39 -22.06
N TYR A 106 5.52 27.61 -22.74
CA TYR A 106 5.39 27.66 -24.19
C TYR A 106 4.98 29.04 -24.71
N THR A 107 5.57 29.43 -25.84
CA THR A 107 5.19 30.62 -26.61
C THR A 107 3.81 30.44 -27.24
N ASP A 108 3.22 31.53 -27.73
CA ASP A 108 1.90 31.46 -28.38
C ASP A 108 1.92 30.56 -29.64
N ASP A 109 3.03 30.53 -30.38
CA ASP A 109 3.23 29.60 -31.50
C ASP A 109 3.27 28.14 -31.02
N GLN A 110 4.04 27.83 -29.98
CA GLN A 110 4.09 26.48 -29.40
C GLN A 110 2.73 26.04 -28.84
N LYS A 111 1.99 26.94 -28.18
CA LYS A 111 0.62 26.69 -27.70
C LYS A 111 -0.34 26.42 -28.85
N SER A 112 -0.22 27.17 -29.96
CA SER A 112 -1.02 26.94 -31.17
C SER A 112 -0.76 25.55 -31.77
N ARG A 113 0.53 25.16 -31.87
CA ARG A 113 0.92 23.81 -32.32
C ARG A 113 0.43 22.71 -31.38
N ALA A 114 0.55 22.91 -30.06
CA ALA A 114 0.03 21.99 -29.06
C ALA A 114 -1.50 21.82 -29.17
N LYS A 115 -2.23 22.91 -29.41
CA LYS A 115 -3.67 22.87 -29.67
C LYS A 115 -3.98 22.10 -30.96
N ALA A 116 -3.22 22.30 -32.03
CA ALA A 116 -3.40 21.54 -33.27
C ALA A 116 -3.20 20.03 -33.06
N LEU A 117 -2.21 19.63 -32.24
CA LEU A 117 -2.02 18.23 -31.84
C LEU A 117 -3.21 17.70 -31.03
N LEU A 118 -3.73 18.49 -30.08
CA LEU A 118 -4.91 18.12 -29.31
C LEU A 118 -6.13 17.90 -30.20
N GLU A 119 -6.39 18.77 -31.18
CA GLU A 119 -7.50 18.60 -32.10
C GLU A 119 -7.37 17.32 -32.94
N GLN A 120 -6.15 16.97 -33.38
CA GLN A 120 -5.89 15.70 -34.06
C GLN A 120 -6.18 14.51 -33.13
N GLY A 121 -5.78 14.60 -31.86
CA GLY A 121 -6.12 13.61 -30.84
C GLY A 121 -7.64 13.48 -30.63
N ASN A 122 -8.35 14.61 -30.51
CA ASN A 122 -9.80 14.65 -30.34
C ASN A 122 -10.53 14.01 -31.52
N ALA A 123 -10.11 14.32 -32.75
CA ALA A 123 -10.66 13.72 -33.95
C ALA A 123 -10.43 12.21 -34.00
N TRP A 124 -9.24 11.74 -33.61
CA TRP A 124 -8.97 10.31 -33.46
C TRP A 124 -9.89 9.66 -32.42
N ALA A 125 -10.08 10.31 -31.27
CA ALA A 125 -10.96 9.80 -30.22
C ALA A 125 -12.40 9.71 -30.71
N ASP A 126 -12.89 10.70 -31.47
CA ASP A 126 -14.21 10.65 -32.07
C ASP A 126 -14.37 9.45 -33.02
N VAL A 127 -13.39 9.19 -33.87
CA VAL A 127 -13.39 7.99 -34.72
C VAL A 127 -13.40 6.72 -33.89
N TRP A 128 -12.55 6.65 -32.86
CA TRP A 128 -12.46 5.49 -31.97
C TRP A 128 -13.78 5.22 -31.23
N PHE A 129 -14.42 6.24 -30.66
CA PHE A 129 -15.65 6.11 -29.88
C PHE A 129 -16.88 5.78 -30.74
N ASN A 130 -16.87 6.20 -32.00
CA ASN A 130 -17.95 5.98 -32.97
C ASN A 130 -17.78 4.70 -33.79
N ALA A 131 -16.58 4.09 -33.78
CA ALA A 131 -16.38 2.78 -34.37
C ALA A 131 -17.36 1.75 -33.77
N TYR A 132 -18.03 0.98 -34.63
CA TYR A 132 -19.13 0.09 -34.24
C TYR A 132 -18.71 -0.86 -33.11
N ASP A 133 -17.58 -1.57 -33.28
CA ASP A 133 -17.08 -2.54 -32.32
C ASP A 133 -16.77 -1.92 -30.94
N ASN A 134 -16.13 -0.74 -30.94
CA ASN A 134 -15.78 -0.03 -29.70
C ASN A 134 -17.02 0.48 -28.98
N ARG A 135 -18.01 0.99 -29.73
CA ARG A 135 -19.28 1.45 -29.18
C ARG A 135 -20.06 0.30 -28.54
N GLU A 136 -20.17 -0.83 -29.23
CA GLU A 136 -20.85 -2.02 -28.72
C GLU A 136 -20.13 -2.58 -27.49
N ALA A 137 -18.81 -2.76 -27.57
CA ALA A 137 -17.99 -3.27 -26.47
C ALA A 137 -18.05 -2.34 -25.24
N ARG A 138 -18.00 -1.03 -25.43
CA ARG A 138 -18.14 -0.03 -24.35
C ARG A 138 -19.52 -0.09 -23.71
N GLN A 139 -20.58 -0.11 -24.52
CA GLN A 139 -21.95 -0.18 -24.00
C GLN A 139 -22.18 -1.47 -23.22
N LYS A 140 -21.72 -2.61 -23.74
CA LYS A 140 -21.75 -3.90 -23.06
C LYS A 140 -21.01 -3.82 -21.72
N TYR A 141 -19.75 -3.37 -21.74
CA TYR A 141 -18.92 -3.20 -20.55
C TYR A 141 -19.62 -2.36 -19.46
N LEU A 142 -20.08 -1.15 -19.81
CA LEU A 142 -20.72 -0.24 -18.86
C LEU A 142 -22.05 -0.78 -18.32
N SER A 143 -22.82 -1.48 -19.15
CA SER A 143 -24.08 -2.09 -18.74
C SER A 143 -23.86 -3.26 -17.76
N GLU A 144 -22.91 -4.15 -18.03
CA GLU A 144 -22.55 -5.26 -17.16
C GLU A 144 -21.92 -4.77 -15.86
N LEU A 145 -21.05 -3.75 -15.92
CA LEU A 145 -20.49 -3.11 -14.74
C LEU A 145 -21.59 -2.54 -13.83
N THR A 146 -22.60 -1.90 -14.41
CA THR A 146 -23.74 -1.36 -13.66
C THR A 146 -24.52 -2.46 -12.94
N LYS A 147 -24.76 -3.61 -13.59
CA LYS A 147 -25.43 -4.76 -12.97
C LYS A 147 -24.62 -5.33 -11.81
N VAL A 148 -23.30 -5.47 -12.00
CA VAL A 148 -22.37 -5.92 -10.95
C VAL A 148 -22.43 -4.99 -9.74
N GLU A 149 -22.34 -3.68 -9.96
CA GLU A 149 -22.38 -2.68 -8.88
C GLU A 149 -23.71 -2.68 -8.14
N GLN A 150 -24.83 -2.90 -8.83
CA GLN A 150 -26.15 -3.04 -8.20
C GLN A 150 -26.18 -4.23 -7.24
N THR A 151 -25.65 -5.38 -7.67
CA THR A 151 -25.53 -6.57 -6.81
C THR A 151 -24.57 -6.33 -5.64
N GLU A 152 -23.42 -5.70 -5.87
CA GLU A 152 -22.44 -5.39 -4.81
C GLU A 152 -23.00 -4.42 -3.76
N ARG A 153 -23.91 -3.52 -4.15
CA ARG A 153 -24.56 -2.55 -3.25
C ARG A 153 -25.79 -3.11 -2.55
N ASN A 154 -26.35 -4.22 -3.04
CA ASN A 154 -27.56 -4.80 -2.48
C ASN A 154 -27.22 -5.62 -1.21
N PRO A 155 -27.61 -5.18 0.00
CA PRO A 155 -27.37 -5.94 1.23
C PRO A 155 -28.07 -7.30 1.24
N ASP A 156 -29.19 -7.43 0.50
CA ASP A 156 -30.03 -8.62 0.43
C ASP A 156 -29.62 -9.57 -0.70
N ALA A 157 -28.56 -9.25 -1.46
CA ALA A 157 -28.07 -10.12 -2.53
C ALA A 157 -27.67 -11.50 -1.99
N LEU A 158 -28.15 -12.56 -2.64
CA LEU A 158 -27.87 -13.94 -2.27
C LEU A 158 -26.39 -14.29 -2.51
N SER A 159 -25.87 -15.31 -1.84
CA SER A 159 -24.45 -15.69 -1.94
C SER A 159 -24.01 -15.99 -3.38
N TYR A 160 -24.81 -16.72 -4.15
CA TYR A 160 -24.52 -17.04 -5.55
C TYR A 160 -24.56 -15.79 -6.46
N GLU A 161 -25.37 -14.78 -6.13
CA GLU A 161 -25.44 -13.53 -6.90
C GLU A 161 -24.17 -12.71 -6.69
N ARG A 162 -23.68 -12.66 -5.46
CA ARG A 162 -22.41 -12.01 -5.11
C ARG A 162 -21.22 -12.69 -5.78
N GLU A 163 -21.21 -14.02 -5.76
CA GLU A 163 -20.17 -14.81 -6.43
C GLU A 163 -20.17 -14.55 -7.94
N ARG A 164 -21.33 -14.60 -8.59
CA ARG A 164 -21.47 -14.30 -10.02
C ARG A 164 -21.09 -12.85 -10.36
N ALA A 165 -21.48 -11.88 -9.53
CA ALA A 165 -21.12 -10.48 -9.72
C ALA A 165 -19.61 -10.28 -9.62
N TRP A 166 -18.95 -10.97 -8.69
CA TRP A 166 -17.49 -10.95 -8.58
C TRP A 166 -16.79 -11.59 -9.77
N GLU A 167 -17.24 -12.76 -10.22
CA GLU A 167 -16.69 -13.40 -11.42
C GLU A 167 -16.84 -12.50 -12.65
N THR A 168 -18.00 -11.85 -12.77
CA THR A 168 -18.28 -10.89 -13.84
C THR A 168 -17.38 -9.66 -13.72
N ARG A 169 -17.14 -9.10 -12.53
CA ARG A 169 -16.18 -8.00 -12.34
C ARG A 169 -14.77 -8.40 -12.80
N ARG A 170 -14.36 -9.63 -12.50
CA ARG A 170 -13.04 -10.15 -12.88
C ARG A 170 -12.90 -10.30 -14.39
N THR A 171 -13.95 -10.75 -15.09
CA THR A 171 -13.93 -10.82 -16.57
C THR A 171 -13.96 -9.44 -17.19
N LEU A 172 -14.76 -8.52 -16.63
CA LEU A 172 -14.84 -7.12 -17.04
C LEU A 172 -13.49 -6.40 -16.94
N GLU A 173 -12.58 -6.78 -16.05
CA GLU A 173 -11.23 -6.19 -16.01
C GLU A 173 -10.45 -6.43 -17.31
N GLY A 174 -10.64 -7.59 -17.96
CA GLY A 174 -10.06 -7.87 -19.26
C GLY A 174 -10.63 -6.95 -20.35
N ASP A 175 -11.94 -6.75 -20.35
CA ASP A 175 -12.62 -5.87 -21.31
C ASP A 175 -12.26 -4.40 -21.08
N ARG A 176 -12.20 -3.96 -19.81
CA ARG A 176 -11.73 -2.62 -19.42
C ARG A 176 -10.34 -2.36 -19.95
N LYS A 177 -9.39 -3.29 -19.77
CA LYS A 177 -8.03 -3.15 -20.28
C LYS A 177 -8.01 -3.03 -21.81
N LYS A 178 -8.75 -3.86 -22.53
CA LYS A 178 -8.86 -3.77 -23.99
C LYS A 178 -9.40 -2.41 -24.46
N LEU A 179 -10.41 -1.88 -23.78
CA LEU A 179 -11.03 -0.61 -24.13
C LEU A 179 -10.17 0.61 -23.74
N THR A 180 -9.52 0.58 -22.58
CA THR A 180 -8.77 1.72 -22.04
C THR A 180 -7.34 1.81 -22.55
N THR A 181 -6.69 0.69 -22.88
CA THR A 181 -5.27 0.68 -23.31
C THR A 181 -5.02 1.56 -24.54
N PRO A 182 -5.82 1.51 -25.62
CA PRO A 182 -5.62 2.40 -26.79
C PRO A 182 -5.79 3.88 -26.44
N LEU A 183 -6.72 4.22 -25.56
CA LEU A 183 -6.99 5.59 -25.13
C LEU A 183 -5.84 6.15 -24.29
N VAL A 184 -5.32 5.34 -23.36
CA VAL A 184 -4.14 5.71 -22.54
C VAL A 184 -2.91 5.85 -23.44
N ALA A 185 -2.69 4.92 -24.36
CA ALA A 185 -1.56 4.98 -25.31
C ALA A 185 -1.64 6.24 -26.19
N LYS A 186 -2.84 6.60 -26.69
CA LYS A 186 -2.99 7.82 -27.48
C LYS A 186 -2.77 9.08 -26.66
N GLY A 187 -3.25 9.11 -25.42
CA GLY A 187 -2.98 10.21 -24.49
C GLY A 187 -1.49 10.40 -24.22
N GLN A 188 -0.74 9.30 -24.06
CA GLN A 188 0.71 9.33 -23.90
C GLN A 188 1.41 9.82 -25.17
N GLU A 189 1.05 9.29 -26.34
CA GLU A 189 1.58 9.73 -27.65
C GLU A 189 1.38 11.25 -27.83
N LEU A 190 0.20 11.75 -27.47
CA LEU A 190 -0.13 13.18 -27.55
C LEU A 190 0.71 14.00 -26.57
N ALA A 191 0.85 13.54 -25.32
CA ALA A 191 1.69 14.18 -24.32
C ALA A 191 3.15 14.26 -24.78
N ASP A 192 3.70 13.16 -25.29
CA ASP A 192 5.08 13.09 -25.79
C ASP A 192 5.30 14.01 -27.00
N ALA A 193 4.34 14.05 -27.93
CA ALA A 193 4.38 14.95 -29.08
C ALA A 193 4.35 16.43 -28.65
N VAL A 194 3.56 16.78 -27.63
CA VAL A 194 3.53 18.14 -27.07
C VAL A 194 4.82 18.46 -26.34
N VAL A 195 5.38 17.53 -25.56
CA VAL A 195 6.68 17.66 -24.90
C VAL A 195 7.80 17.87 -25.93
N ALA A 196 7.72 17.25 -27.11
CA ALA A 196 8.70 17.42 -28.19
C ALA A 196 8.71 18.84 -28.81
N LEU A 197 7.71 19.68 -28.57
CA LEU A 197 7.67 21.06 -29.06
C LEU A 197 8.65 22.01 -28.32
N ARG A 198 9.19 21.58 -27.17
CA ARG A 198 10.08 22.40 -26.35
C ARG A 198 11.43 22.68 -27.03
N THR A 199 12.02 23.83 -26.75
CA THR A 199 13.38 24.16 -27.17
C THR A 199 14.42 23.55 -26.22
N PRO A 200 15.69 23.39 -26.66
CA PRO A 200 16.78 22.95 -25.77
C PRO A 200 16.97 23.87 -24.54
N GLU A 201 16.75 25.17 -24.72
CA GLU A 201 16.82 26.15 -23.62
C GLU A 201 15.68 25.94 -22.60
N GLN A 202 14.46 25.71 -23.07
CA GLN A 202 13.32 25.39 -22.20
C GLN A 202 13.56 24.10 -21.42
N GLN A 203 14.09 23.06 -22.07
CA GLN A 203 14.47 21.81 -21.41
C GLN A 203 15.54 22.04 -20.33
N ALA A 204 16.58 22.81 -20.62
CA ALA A 204 17.64 23.11 -19.65
C ALA A 204 17.11 23.91 -18.45
N SER A 205 16.08 24.73 -18.64
CA SER A 205 15.51 25.56 -17.58
C SER A 205 14.46 24.85 -16.71
N ALA A 206 13.60 24.01 -17.31
CA ALA A 206 12.45 23.40 -16.64
C ALA A 206 12.72 21.94 -16.22
N GLY A 207 13.69 21.27 -16.84
CA GLY A 207 13.93 19.83 -16.67
C GLY A 207 12.91 18.97 -17.41
N ASP A 208 12.89 17.68 -17.09
CA ASP A 208 11.91 16.75 -17.66
C ASP A 208 10.53 16.94 -17.03
N TYR A 209 9.51 17.02 -17.88
CA TYR A 209 8.12 17.00 -17.41
C TYR A 209 7.78 15.64 -16.78
N SER A 210 7.32 15.67 -15.55
CA SER A 210 6.69 14.54 -14.88
C SER A 210 5.25 14.90 -14.48
N ALA A 211 4.34 13.94 -14.63
CA ALA A 211 2.96 14.10 -14.19
C ALA A 211 2.92 14.34 -12.66
N PRO A 212 1.93 15.10 -12.15
CA PRO A 212 1.80 15.31 -10.71
C PRO A 212 1.63 13.97 -10.00
N LEU A 213 2.26 13.84 -8.82
CA LEU A 213 2.18 12.64 -7.99
C LEU A 213 0.72 12.28 -7.72
N SER A 214 0.29 11.12 -8.21
CA SER A 214 -1.02 10.58 -7.90
C SER A 214 -0.98 9.87 -6.55
N PHE A 215 -2.16 9.67 -5.94
CA PHE A 215 -2.25 8.84 -4.74
C PHE A 215 -1.74 7.42 -5.01
N LEU A 216 -1.97 6.90 -6.23
CA LEU A 216 -1.49 5.58 -6.61
C LEU A 216 0.03 5.51 -6.60
N ASP A 217 0.73 6.57 -7.05
CA ASP A 217 2.20 6.62 -7.00
C ASP A 217 2.71 6.61 -5.56
N VAL A 218 2.05 7.36 -4.67
CA VAL A 218 2.36 7.34 -3.23
C VAL A 218 2.11 5.96 -2.64
N ALA A 219 0.99 5.31 -2.97
CA ALA A 219 0.69 3.96 -2.51
C ALA A 219 1.71 2.93 -3.01
N ASN A 220 2.13 3.02 -4.27
CA ASN A 220 3.17 2.18 -4.87
C ASN A 220 4.51 2.38 -4.16
N TRP A 221 4.90 3.64 -3.94
CA TRP A 221 6.13 3.98 -3.26
C TRP A 221 6.15 3.50 -1.80
N LEU A 222 5.08 3.79 -1.05
CA LEU A 222 4.93 3.36 0.34
C LEU A 222 4.92 1.84 0.47
N THR A 223 4.25 1.13 -0.45
CA THR A 223 4.23 -0.33 -0.44
C THR A 223 5.61 -0.88 -0.75
N THR A 224 6.31 -0.37 -1.75
CA THR A 224 7.62 -0.90 -2.13
C THR A 224 8.68 -0.60 -1.07
N TYR A 225 8.89 0.67 -0.74
CA TYR A 225 9.96 1.09 0.16
C TYR A 225 9.61 0.92 1.64
N GLY A 226 8.33 1.04 1.98
CA GLY A 226 7.85 0.80 3.35
C GLY A 226 8.05 -0.65 3.77
N LEU A 227 7.79 -1.64 2.90
CA LEU A 227 8.05 -3.04 3.21
C LEU A 227 9.55 -3.30 3.41
N CYS A 228 10.42 -2.75 2.56
CA CYS A 228 11.87 -2.84 2.76
C CYS A 228 12.30 -2.23 4.10
N ALA A 229 11.82 -1.02 4.43
CA ALA A 229 12.18 -0.33 5.66
C ALA A 229 11.71 -1.11 6.91
N ILE A 230 10.47 -1.60 6.89
CA ILE A 230 9.90 -2.45 7.95
C ILE A 230 10.74 -3.72 8.11
N GLY A 231 11.03 -4.41 7.01
CA GLY A 231 11.79 -5.65 7.00
C GLY A 231 13.19 -5.48 7.59
N VAL A 232 13.94 -4.47 7.14
CA VAL A 232 15.29 -4.15 7.68
C VAL A 232 15.21 -3.81 9.17
N CYS A 233 14.25 -2.98 9.57
CA CYS A 233 14.08 -2.60 10.98
C CYS A 233 13.80 -3.82 11.87
N LEU A 234 12.94 -4.75 11.43
CA LEU A 234 12.63 -5.97 12.16
C LEU A 234 13.81 -6.94 12.21
N ILE A 235 14.56 -7.13 11.13
CA ILE A 235 15.75 -7.99 11.13
C ILE A 235 16.80 -7.47 12.11
N LEU A 236 17.17 -6.18 11.98
CA LEU A 236 18.19 -5.54 12.82
C LEU A 236 17.72 -5.31 14.26
N GLY A 237 16.39 -5.38 14.51
CA GLY A 237 15.80 -5.04 15.79
C GLY A 237 15.96 -3.56 16.12
N PHE A 238 15.74 -2.67 15.14
CA PHE A 238 15.76 -1.22 15.27
C PHE A 238 14.34 -0.67 15.16
N LEU A 239 13.93 0.16 16.14
CA LEU A 239 12.56 0.66 16.28
C LEU A 239 11.52 -0.48 16.23
N THR A 240 11.83 -1.62 16.85
CA THR A 240 11.08 -2.88 16.70
C THR A 240 9.58 -2.72 16.95
N PRO A 241 9.12 -2.06 18.03
CA PRO A 241 7.68 -1.90 18.26
C PRO A 241 6.99 -1.07 17.18
N LEU A 242 7.65 -0.02 16.69
CA LEU A 242 7.10 0.83 15.63
C LEU A 242 7.05 0.08 14.30
N ALA A 243 8.14 -0.60 13.94
CA ALA A 243 8.20 -1.40 12.71
C ALA A 243 7.14 -2.51 12.72
N ALA A 244 6.93 -3.17 13.86
CA ALA A 244 5.92 -4.22 14.01
C ALA A 244 4.48 -3.67 13.97
N ILE A 245 4.21 -2.49 14.52
CA ILE A 245 2.90 -1.82 14.38
C ILE A 245 2.65 -1.43 12.92
N CYS A 246 3.63 -0.87 12.23
CA CYS A 246 3.52 -0.54 10.81
C CYS A 246 3.28 -1.79 9.95
N ALA A 247 3.98 -2.89 10.25
CA ALA A 247 3.77 -4.18 9.60
C ALA A 247 2.35 -4.71 9.82
N ALA A 248 1.87 -4.70 11.07
CA ALA A 248 0.52 -5.11 11.42
C ALA A 248 -0.55 -4.24 10.74
N ALA A 249 -0.34 -2.93 10.70
CA ALA A 249 -1.25 -1.99 10.02
C ALA A 249 -1.31 -2.24 8.50
N PHE A 250 -0.17 -2.50 7.87
CA PHE A 250 -0.11 -2.85 6.45
C PHE A 250 -0.84 -4.16 6.16
N LEU A 251 -0.57 -5.22 6.94
CA LEU A 251 -1.27 -6.51 6.80
C LEU A 251 -2.77 -6.38 7.08
N ALA A 252 -3.18 -5.51 8.00
CA ALA A 252 -4.58 -5.24 8.27
C ALA A 252 -5.26 -4.63 7.03
N LEU A 253 -4.59 -3.69 6.34
CA LEU A 253 -5.10 -3.11 5.09
C LEU A 253 -5.24 -4.17 4.00
N LEU A 254 -4.25 -5.06 3.84
CA LEU A 254 -4.33 -6.15 2.86
C LEU A 254 -5.45 -7.14 3.20
N TYR A 255 -5.53 -7.57 4.46
CA TYR A 255 -6.58 -8.47 4.94
C TYR A 255 -7.98 -7.88 4.73
N LEU A 256 -8.17 -6.59 5.05
CA LEU A 256 -9.45 -5.90 4.89
C LEU A 256 -9.81 -5.60 3.44
N SER A 257 -8.83 -5.57 2.53
CA SER A 257 -9.10 -5.36 1.10
C SER A 257 -9.78 -6.55 0.45
N ILE A 258 -9.41 -7.78 0.83
CA ILE A 258 -9.97 -9.02 0.31
C ILE A 258 -10.12 -10.02 1.47
N PRO A 259 -11.07 -9.78 2.41
CA PRO A 259 -11.20 -10.59 3.60
C PRO A 259 -11.79 -11.97 3.25
N PRO A 260 -11.24 -13.07 3.79
CA PRO A 260 -11.73 -14.43 3.53
C PRO A 260 -13.00 -14.75 4.37
N TRP A 261 -13.97 -13.84 4.39
CA TRP A 261 -15.19 -14.01 5.18
C TRP A 261 -16.21 -14.92 4.50
N PRO A 262 -17.01 -15.68 5.28
CA PRO A 262 -18.08 -16.50 4.70
C PRO A 262 -19.05 -15.65 3.85
N GLY A 263 -19.36 -16.17 2.66
CA GLY A 263 -20.25 -15.50 1.69
C GLY A 263 -19.59 -14.43 0.83
N LEU A 264 -18.26 -14.24 0.94
CA LEU A 264 -17.46 -13.48 0.00
C LEU A 264 -16.76 -14.41 -1.01
N PRO A 265 -16.50 -13.93 -2.23
CA PRO A 265 -15.82 -14.71 -3.25
C PRO A 265 -14.38 -15.05 -2.81
N PRO A 266 -13.87 -16.24 -3.18
CA PRO A 266 -12.54 -16.67 -2.77
C PRO A 266 -11.45 -15.84 -3.47
N ASN A 267 -10.37 -15.54 -2.75
CA ASN A 267 -9.22 -14.87 -3.35
C ASN A 267 -8.49 -15.86 -4.30
N PRO A 268 -8.32 -15.54 -5.59
CA PRO A 268 -7.76 -16.45 -6.59
C PRO A 268 -6.27 -16.74 -6.41
N LYS A 269 -5.56 -15.98 -5.56
CA LYS A 269 -4.14 -16.19 -5.24
C LYS A 269 -3.93 -16.89 -3.89
N THR A 270 -4.98 -17.47 -3.33
CA THR A 270 -4.93 -18.08 -2.00
C THR A 270 -4.38 -19.50 -2.06
N GLU A 271 -3.40 -19.80 -1.22
CA GLU A 271 -2.93 -21.17 -0.98
C GLU A 271 -3.89 -21.87 0.00
N GLY A 272 -5.02 -22.37 -0.53
CA GLY A 272 -6.00 -23.17 0.22
C GLY A 272 -7.33 -22.47 0.51
N HIS A 273 -8.20 -23.16 1.28
CA HIS A 273 -9.50 -22.65 1.71
C HIS A 273 -9.37 -21.97 3.07
N TYR A 274 -9.22 -20.65 3.06
CA TYR A 274 -9.33 -19.86 4.29
C TYR A 274 -10.80 -19.58 4.59
N TRP A 275 -11.18 -19.82 5.85
CA TRP A 275 -12.33 -19.16 6.45
C TRP A 275 -11.82 -17.82 7.00
N ILE A 276 -12.07 -17.47 8.26
CA ILE A 276 -11.64 -16.16 8.79
C ILE A 276 -10.11 -16.02 8.93
N VAL A 277 -9.39 -17.12 9.20
CA VAL A 277 -7.95 -17.10 9.50
C VAL A 277 -7.14 -17.37 8.23
N SER A 278 -6.49 -16.32 7.72
CA SER A 278 -5.52 -16.40 6.62
C SER A 278 -4.08 -16.26 7.13
N LYS A 279 -3.10 -16.56 6.26
CA LYS A 279 -1.68 -16.32 6.53
C LYS A 279 -1.40 -14.87 6.95
N ASP A 280 -2.05 -13.91 6.29
CA ASP A 280 -1.90 -12.48 6.59
C ASP A 280 -2.38 -12.15 8.01
N LEU A 281 -3.48 -12.77 8.46
CA LEU A 281 -3.99 -12.58 9.82
C LEU A 281 -3.07 -13.18 10.87
N VAL A 282 -2.52 -14.37 10.62
CA VAL A 282 -1.56 -15.02 11.53
C VAL A 282 -0.29 -14.16 11.65
N GLU A 283 0.23 -13.65 10.53
CA GLU A 283 1.40 -12.79 10.50
C GLU A 283 1.13 -11.43 11.16
N LEU A 284 -0.06 -10.86 10.99
CA LEU A 284 -0.51 -9.65 11.68
C LEU A 284 -0.51 -9.83 13.19
N ILE A 285 -1.11 -10.93 13.70
CA ILE A 285 -1.13 -11.24 15.13
C ILE A 285 0.31 -11.43 15.65
N ALA A 286 1.17 -12.08 14.88
CA ALA A 286 2.58 -12.22 15.23
C ALA A 286 3.33 -10.87 15.27
N CYS A 287 3.02 -9.95 14.36
CA CYS A 287 3.53 -8.58 14.42
C CYS A 287 3.06 -7.84 15.67
N LEU A 288 1.78 -7.97 16.05
CA LEU A 288 1.27 -7.38 17.30
C LEU A 288 1.95 -7.98 18.54
N LEU A 289 2.20 -9.30 18.54
CA LEU A 289 2.99 -9.96 19.58
C LEU A 289 4.42 -9.39 19.66
N ILE A 290 5.07 -9.17 18.52
CA ILE A 290 6.39 -8.53 18.47
C ILE A 290 6.32 -7.08 18.98
N ALA A 291 5.27 -6.34 18.65
CA ALA A 291 5.10 -4.95 19.06
C ALA A 291 5.01 -4.78 20.58
N VAL A 292 4.36 -5.72 21.26
CA VAL A 292 4.20 -5.68 22.72
C VAL A 292 5.33 -6.41 23.48
N THR A 293 6.12 -7.22 22.79
CA THR A 293 7.28 -7.91 23.37
C THR A 293 8.55 -7.09 23.19
N ALA A 294 9.42 -7.09 24.20
CA ALA A 294 10.66 -6.32 24.14
C ALA A 294 11.78 -7.03 23.35
N SER A 295 11.44 -7.74 22.27
CA SER A 295 12.38 -8.58 21.50
C SER A 295 13.58 -7.80 20.95
N GLY A 296 13.35 -6.55 20.52
CA GLY A 296 14.42 -5.61 20.12
C GLY A 296 15.48 -5.34 21.19
N HIS A 297 15.10 -5.39 22.47
CA HIS A 297 16.03 -5.14 23.58
C HIS A 297 16.76 -6.41 24.06
N TRP A 298 16.32 -7.60 23.66
CA TRP A 298 17.03 -8.84 23.96
C TRP A 298 18.17 -9.07 22.96
N PHE A 299 17.88 -8.87 21.68
CA PHE A 299 18.85 -9.01 20.60
C PHE A 299 18.50 -8.07 19.44
N GLY A 300 19.13 -6.90 19.37
CA GLY A 300 18.86 -5.90 18.34
C GLY A 300 19.45 -4.52 18.65
N LEU A 301 19.41 -3.64 17.67
CA LEU A 301 19.91 -2.26 17.80
C LEU A 301 19.13 -1.45 18.86
N ASP A 302 17.88 -1.79 19.15
CA ASP A 302 17.10 -1.17 20.23
C ASP A 302 17.77 -1.32 21.61
N ALA A 303 18.46 -2.45 21.85
CA ALA A 303 19.24 -2.65 23.06
C ALA A 303 20.39 -1.64 23.18
N LEU A 304 21.04 -1.31 22.05
CA LEU A 304 22.15 -0.37 21.99
C LEU A 304 21.68 1.07 22.19
N PHE A 305 20.66 1.51 21.44
CA PHE A 305 20.21 2.90 21.44
C PHE A 305 19.24 3.25 22.59
N PHE A 306 18.39 2.31 23.00
CA PHE A 306 17.34 2.55 24.00
C PHE A 306 17.53 1.78 25.31
N GLY A 307 18.52 0.89 25.38
CA GLY A 307 18.79 0.08 26.56
C GLY A 307 19.04 0.89 27.83
N ALA A 308 19.85 1.95 27.77
CA ALA A 308 20.13 2.81 28.93
C ALA A 308 18.87 3.52 29.45
N ARG A 309 18.05 4.07 28.54
CA ARG A 309 16.78 4.71 28.90
C ARG A 309 15.81 3.72 29.51
N ARG A 310 15.74 2.50 28.99
CA ARG A 310 14.91 1.42 29.53
C ARG A 310 15.37 1.05 30.93
N ARG A 311 16.67 0.74 31.14
CA ARG A 311 17.24 0.43 32.47
C ARG A 311 16.91 1.50 33.50
N ARG A 312 17.06 2.80 33.16
CA ARG A 312 16.71 3.93 34.03
C ARG A 312 15.21 4.02 34.35
N ARG A 313 14.31 3.63 33.44
CA ARG A 313 12.86 3.56 33.72
C ARG A 313 12.53 2.43 34.69
N TRP A 314 13.10 1.25 34.48
CA TRP A 314 12.90 0.09 35.37
C TRP A 314 13.44 0.36 36.77
N ALA A 315 14.64 0.93 36.92
CA ALA A 315 15.19 1.31 38.22
C ALA A 315 14.28 2.29 38.99
N ARG A 316 13.68 3.27 38.29
CA ARG A 316 12.69 4.19 38.90
C ARG A 316 11.40 3.48 39.32
N TYR A 317 10.93 2.52 38.51
CA TYR A 317 9.73 1.74 38.82
C TYR A 317 9.95 0.80 40.02
N GLU A 318 11.10 0.13 40.09
CA GLU A 318 11.48 -0.71 41.22
C GLU A 318 11.57 0.10 42.51
N ARG A 319 12.17 1.29 42.48
CA ARG A 319 12.20 2.19 43.65
C ARG A 319 10.80 2.57 44.14
N ARG A 320 9.86 2.86 43.22
CA ARG A 320 8.46 3.15 43.56
C ARG A 320 7.73 1.95 44.17
N LEU A 321 7.94 0.76 43.62
CA LEU A 321 7.41 -0.50 44.16
C LEU A 321 7.96 -0.77 45.55
N ALA A 322 9.28 -0.69 45.70
CA ALA A 322 9.96 -0.91 46.97
C ALA A 322 9.43 0.06 48.05
N GLN A 323 9.28 1.35 47.72
CA GLN A 323 8.66 2.33 48.61
C GLN A 323 7.21 1.98 48.98
N LYS A 324 6.39 1.53 48.01
CA LYS A 324 4.99 1.15 48.25
C LYS A 324 4.86 -0.04 49.21
N TYR A 325 5.79 -0.99 49.16
CA TYR A 325 5.76 -2.21 49.96
C TYR A 325 6.70 -2.18 51.17
N GLY A 326 7.35 -1.04 51.47
CA GLY A 326 8.26 -0.89 52.61
C GLY A 326 9.55 -1.72 52.49
N LEU A 327 10.00 -2.00 51.27
CA LEU A 327 11.17 -2.84 50.96
C LEU A 327 12.38 -1.96 50.60
N GLU A 328 13.58 -2.41 50.94
CA GLU A 328 14.83 -1.77 50.52
C GLU A 328 15.44 -2.54 49.34
N VAL A 329 15.73 -1.84 48.23
CA VAL A 329 16.39 -2.44 47.06
C VAL A 329 17.90 -2.42 47.31
N SER A 330 18.52 -3.60 47.32
CA SER A 330 19.97 -3.75 47.44
C SER A 330 20.64 -3.11 46.22
N GLY A 331 21.40 -2.03 46.42
CA GLY A 331 22.15 -1.37 45.34
C GLY A 331 21.65 0.03 44.95
N GLY A 332 21.56 0.93 45.93
CA GLY A 332 21.78 2.34 45.65
C GLY A 332 23.28 2.56 45.41
N SER A 333 23.76 2.37 44.17
CA SER A 333 25.02 3.02 43.80
C SER A 333 24.97 3.50 42.35
N ASP A 334 25.16 4.80 42.23
CA ASP A 334 25.56 5.53 41.05
C ASP A 334 26.76 4.88 40.33
N ARG A 335 26.49 3.93 39.43
CA ARG A 335 27.48 3.53 38.43
C ARG A 335 26.84 3.48 37.05
N PHE A 336 26.97 4.64 36.40
CA PHE A 336 27.05 4.97 34.96
C PHE A 336 25.97 4.45 34.00
#